data_AF-A0A6A4FTF6-F1
#
_entry.id   AF-A0A6A4FTF6-F1
#
_cell.length_a   1.000
_cell.length_b   1.000
_cell.length_c   1.000
_cell.angle_alpha   90.00
_cell.angle_beta   90.00
_cell.angle_gamma   90.00
#
_symmetry.space_group_name_H-M   'P 1'
#
loop_
_entity.id
_entity.type
_entity.pdbx_description
1 polymer ?
#
loop_
_entity_poly.entity_id
_entity_poly.type
_entity_poly.pdbx_seq_one_letter_code
_entity_poly.pdbx_strand_id
1 'polypeptide(L)'
;MSFDYDGDGDFESECPPTTQAEGAPSDPACGDVGRVMSRNRFAEIMRNIHFTNNTSANADTDRVWKVTSISDTLQKTFKAGYNIPGVLAFDEAMISSRSRYNPTRRYLKEKPHK
;
A
#
# COMPACT_ATOMS: atom_id res chain seq x y z
N MET A 1 -8.23 2.74 -6.84
CA MET A 1 -8.20 2.00 -5.58
C MET A 1 -8.32 3.01 -4.48
N SER A 2 -9.49 3.14 -3.88
CA SER A 2 -9.63 3.73 -2.55
C SER A 2 -9.57 2.53 -1.60
N PHE A 3 -8.68 2.55 -0.62
CA PHE A 3 -8.81 1.63 0.51
C PHE A 3 -10.02 2.13 1.29
N ASP A 4 -11.13 1.41 1.24
CA ASP A 4 -12.31 1.73 2.03
C ASP A 4 -11.96 1.44 3.50
N TYR A 5 -11.73 2.51 4.26
CA TYR A 5 -11.55 2.46 5.71
C TYR A 5 -12.92 2.78 6.31
N ASP A 6 -13.60 1.76 6.82
CA ASP A 6 -14.87 1.90 7.53
C ASP A 6 -14.57 2.53 8.91
N GLY A 7 -14.56 3.85 8.93
CA GLY A 7 -14.20 4.67 10.08
C GLY A 7 -15.38 4.91 11.00
N ASP A 8 -15.62 3.99 11.94
CA ASP A 8 -16.56 4.20 13.07
C ASP A 8 -15.93 3.85 14.43
N GLY A 9 -14.60 3.81 14.50
CA GLY A 9 -13.88 3.56 15.75
C GLY A 9 -13.40 4.86 16.38
N ASP A 10 -14.29 5.54 17.10
CA ASP A 10 -13.98 6.65 18.02
C ASP A 10 -13.00 6.17 19.10
N PHE A 11 -11.71 6.30 18.83
CA PHE A 11 -10.67 6.22 19.84
C PHE A 11 -9.79 7.44 19.67
N GLU A 12 -10.30 8.56 20.21
CA GLU A 12 -9.52 9.78 20.44
C GLU A 12 -8.39 9.43 21.42
N SER A 13 -7.25 9.03 20.86
CA SER A 13 -5.97 9.08 21.55
C SER A 13 -5.03 9.86 20.66
N GLU A 14 -5.22 11.18 20.64
CA GLU A 14 -4.11 12.04 20.29
C GLU A 14 -3.00 11.78 21.32
N CYS A 15 -1.95 11.10 20.90
CA CYS A 15 -0.72 11.07 21.69
C CYS A 15 -0.21 12.51 21.76
N PRO A 16 -0.02 13.07 22.97
CA PRO A 16 0.47 14.43 23.11
C PRO A 16 1.85 14.55 22.44
N PRO A 17 2.21 15.73 21.90
CA PRO A 17 3.51 15.93 21.29
C PRO A 17 4.61 15.68 22.32
N THR A 18 5.42 14.64 22.10
CA THR A 18 6.57 14.31 22.93
C THR A 18 7.51 15.51 22.97
N THR A 19 7.43 16.30 24.04
CA THR A 19 8.52 17.19 24.43
C THR A 19 9.67 16.29 24.82
N GLN A 20 10.73 16.27 24.01
CA GLN A 20 11.91 15.46 24.25
C GLN A 20 12.64 15.98 25.49
N ALA A 21 12.28 15.46 26.65
CA ALA A 21 13.15 15.46 27.82
C ALA A 21 13.91 14.12 27.81
N GLU A 22 15.21 14.20 27.58
CA GLU A 22 16.11 13.03 27.62
C GLU A 22 16.03 12.38 29.02
N GLY A 23 15.54 11.14 29.09
CA GLY A 23 15.61 10.31 30.30
C GLY A 23 14.28 9.86 30.93
N ALA A 24 13.12 10.20 30.37
CA ALA A 24 11.84 9.70 30.88
C ALA A 24 11.52 8.28 30.36
N PRO A 25 10.94 7.37 31.18
CA PRO A 25 10.45 6.08 30.71
C PRO A 25 9.38 6.31 29.63
N SER A 26 9.49 5.62 28.50
CA SER A 26 8.53 5.75 27.40
C SER A 26 7.12 5.46 27.89
N ASP A 27 6.19 6.41 27.73
CA ASP A 27 4.80 6.24 28.12
C ASP A 27 4.22 4.95 27.51
N PRO A 28 3.65 4.03 28.34
CA PRO A 28 3.12 2.76 27.87
C PRO A 28 1.82 2.89 27.06
N ALA A 29 1.28 4.10 26.92
CA ALA A 29 0.01 4.36 26.24
C ALA A 29 0.12 4.33 24.70
N CYS A 30 1.33 4.49 24.15
CA CYS A 30 1.54 4.56 22.70
C CYS A 30 2.13 3.24 22.18
N GLY A 31 1.31 2.44 21.51
CA GLY A 31 1.76 1.23 20.80
C GLY A 31 2.79 1.56 19.70
N ASP A 32 3.54 0.56 19.24
CA ASP A 32 4.72 0.76 18.38
C ASP A 32 4.48 1.61 17.12
N VAL A 33 3.31 1.48 16.49
CA VAL A 33 2.93 2.26 15.29
C VAL A 33 2.63 3.72 15.64
N GLY A 34 2.04 3.98 16.81
CA GLY A 34 1.70 5.33 17.26
C GLY A 34 2.94 6.19 17.53
N ARG A 35 4.09 5.55 17.80
CA ARG A 35 5.38 6.23 17.95
C ARG A 35 5.91 6.82 16.64
N VAL A 36 5.44 6.30 15.50
CA VAL A 36 5.87 6.77 14.16
C VAL A 36 4.97 7.90 13.66
N MET A 37 3.64 7.72 13.72
CA MET A 37 2.68 8.75 13.32
C MET A 37 1.30 8.53 13.92
N SER A 38 0.50 9.59 14.00
CA SER A 38 -0.89 9.48 14.43
C SER A 38 -1.75 8.72 13.40
N ARG A 39 -2.82 8.07 13.88
CA ARG A 39 -3.78 7.34 13.03
C ARG A 39 -4.40 8.25 11.96
N ASN A 40 -4.74 9.48 12.33
CA ASN A 40 -5.33 10.47 11.41
C ASN A 40 -4.35 10.81 10.28
N ARG A 41 -3.08 11.03 10.62
CA ARG A 41 -2.05 11.30 9.62
C ARG A 41 -1.84 10.10 8.69
N PHE A 42 -1.81 8.89 9.24
CA PHE A 42 -1.70 7.68 8.44
C PHE A 42 -2.87 7.54 7.45
N ALA A 43 -4.11 7.72 7.92
CA ALA A 43 -5.30 7.64 7.08
C ALA A 43 -5.30 8.69 5.95
N GLU A 44 -4.88 9.92 6.26
CA GLU A 44 -4.76 11.00 5.28
C GLU A 44 -3.74 10.66 4.19
N ILE A 45 -2.55 10.16 4.58
CA ILE A 45 -1.52 9.73 3.64
C ILE A 45 -2.08 8.60 2.78
N MET A 46 -2.61 7.53 3.39
CA MET A 46 -3.12 6.35 2.68
C MET A 46 -4.20 6.68 1.66
N ARG A 47 -5.03 7.69 1.92
CA ARG A 47 -6.07 8.15 0.99
C ARG A 47 -5.51 8.87 -0.24
N ASN A 48 -4.34 9.50 -0.13
CA ASN A 48 -3.78 10.41 -1.14
C ASN A 48 -2.48 9.91 -1.80
N ILE A 49 -2.08 8.65 -1.58
CA ILE A 49 -0.91 8.08 -2.24
C ILE A 49 -1.16 7.91 -3.76
N HIS A 50 -0.27 8.48 -4.57
CA HIS A 50 -0.23 8.31 -6.02
C HIS A 50 1.18 7.95 -6.49
N PHE A 51 1.30 6.86 -7.27
CA PHE A 51 2.59 6.37 -7.76
C PHE A 51 2.93 6.80 -9.18
N THR A 52 1.91 7.09 -10.01
CA THR A 52 2.06 7.53 -11.39
C THR A 52 1.28 8.83 -11.59
N ASN A 53 1.74 9.67 -12.51
CA ASN A 53 1.04 10.90 -12.86
C ASN A 53 -0.32 10.62 -13.54
N ASN A 54 -1.41 11.01 -12.90
CA ASN A 54 -2.77 10.84 -13.41
C ASN A 54 -3.14 11.82 -14.53
N THR A 55 -2.35 12.86 -14.80
CA THR A 55 -2.62 13.84 -15.90
C THR A 55 -2.03 13.43 -17.24
N SER A 56 -1.31 12.30 -17.29
CA SER A 56 -0.78 11.72 -18.51
C SER A 56 -1.91 11.25 -19.43
N ALA A 57 -1.79 11.47 -20.73
CA ALA A 57 -2.73 10.91 -21.72
C ALA A 57 -2.82 9.37 -21.65
N ASN A 58 -1.76 8.71 -21.19
CA ASN A 58 -1.74 7.26 -21.04
C ASN A 58 -2.66 6.77 -19.92
N ALA A 59 -3.04 7.64 -18.98
CA ALA A 59 -3.95 7.28 -17.89
C ALA A 59 -5.34 6.89 -18.38
N ASP A 60 -5.76 7.40 -19.54
CA ASP A 60 -7.04 7.10 -20.16
C ASP A 60 -7.00 5.81 -21.00
N THR A 61 -5.82 5.45 -21.51
CA THR A 61 -5.65 4.28 -22.39
C THR A 61 -5.20 3.02 -21.66
N ASP A 62 -4.32 3.16 -20.67
CA ASP A 62 -3.72 2.04 -19.94
C ASP A 62 -4.48 1.77 -18.63
N ARG A 63 -5.15 0.62 -18.58
CA ARG A 63 -5.96 0.19 -17.42
C ARG A 63 -5.15 -0.02 -16.15
N VAL A 64 -3.83 -0.21 -16.25
CA VAL A 64 -2.92 -0.42 -15.11
C VAL A 64 -1.99 0.76 -14.84
N TRP A 65 -2.20 1.91 -15.51
CA TRP A 65 -1.33 3.09 -15.46
C TRP A 65 -0.91 3.51 -14.03
N LYS A 66 -1.84 3.40 -13.08
CA LYS A 66 -1.63 3.81 -11.68
C LYS A 66 -0.57 3.02 -10.91
N VAL A 67 -0.18 1.84 -11.40
CA VAL A 67 0.85 0.98 -10.78
C VAL A 67 2.04 0.72 -11.69
N THR A 68 2.02 1.22 -12.92
CA THR A 68 3.07 1.00 -13.92
C THR A 68 4.45 1.43 -13.41
N SER A 69 4.57 2.59 -12.75
CA SER A 69 5.85 3.06 -12.19
C SER A 69 6.43 2.11 -11.14
N ILE A 70 5.58 1.51 -10.29
CA ILE A 70 6.00 0.50 -9.31
C ILE A 70 6.44 -0.76 -10.04
N SER A 71 5.64 -1.25 -11.00
CA SER A 71 5.95 -2.47 -11.75
C SER A 71 7.30 -2.35 -12.46
N ASP A 72 7.53 -1.24 -13.16
CA ASP A 72 8.79 -0.97 -13.86
C ASP A 72 9.99 -0.93 -12.91
N THR A 73 9.81 -0.29 -11.74
CA THR A 73 10.85 -0.23 -10.72
C THR A 73 11.17 -1.60 -10.15
N LEU A 74 10.15 -2.40 -9.83
CA LEU A 74 10.33 -3.78 -9.34
C LEU A 74 11.00 -4.66 -10.40
N GLN A 75 10.56 -4.59 -11.65
CA GLN A 75 11.18 -5.34 -12.73
C GLN A 75 12.64 -4.94 -12.93
N LYS A 76 12.95 -3.64 -12.93
CA LYS A 76 14.32 -3.14 -13.08
C LYS A 76 15.22 -3.61 -11.93
N THR A 77 14.74 -3.50 -10.69
CA THR A 77 15.51 -3.86 -9.49
C THR A 77 15.73 -5.36 -9.39
N PHE A 78 14.69 -6.19 -9.59
CA PHE A 78 14.84 -7.65 -9.56
C PHE A 78 15.72 -8.16 -10.70
N LYS A 79 15.59 -7.62 -11.92
CA LYS A 79 16.48 -7.98 -13.04
C LYS A 79 17.94 -7.66 -12.75
N ALA A 80 18.23 -6.58 -12.04
CA ALA A 80 19.59 -6.20 -11.69
C ALA A 80 20.19 -7.06 -10.56
N GLY A 81 19.36 -7.53 -9.63
CA GLY A 81 19.79 -8.27 -8.45
C GLY A 81 19.68 -9.80 -8.53
N TYR A 82 18.98 -10.33 -9.53
CA TYR A 82 18.67 -11.77 -9.60
C TYR A 82 19.42 -12.46 -10.74
N ASN A 83 20.26 -13.44 -10.39
CA ASN A 83 20.89 -14.35 -11.35
C ASN A 83 19.91 -15.45 -11.73
N ILE A 84 19.54 -15.53 -13.01
CA ILE A 84 18.55 -16.49 -13.50
C ILE A 84 19.16 -17.90 -13.51
N PRO A 85 18.54 -18.88 -12.82
CA PRO A 85 18.97 -20.28 -12.87
C PRO A 85 18.68 -20.91 -14.23
N GLY A 86 19.35 -22.01 -14.57
CA GLY A 86 19.15 -22.72 -15.85
C GLY A 86 17.75 -23.32 -16.05
N VAL A 87 16.94 -23.41 -15.00
CA VAL A 87 15.53 -23.83 -15.05
C VAL A 87 14.71 -22.85 -14.22
N LEU A 88 13.63 -22.33 -14.82
CA LEU A 88 12.73 -21.36 -14.20
C LEU A 88 11.29 -21.85 -14.29
N ALA A 89 10.52 -21.69 -13.21
CA ALA A 89 9.10 -21.96 -13.17
C ALA A 89 8.31 -20.65 -13.27
N PHE A 90 7.24 -20.67 -14.06
CA PHE A 90 6.31 -19.55 -14.20
C PHE A 90 4.93 -19.99 -13.71
N ASP A 91 4.32 -19.16 -12.87
CA ASP A 91 2.97 -19.38 -12.37
C ASP A 91 2.26 -18.02 -12.15
N GLU A 92 0.94 -18.06 -12.03
CA GLU A 92 0.09 -16.90 -11.82
C GLU A 92 -0.29 -16.75 -10.34
N ALA A 93 0.01 -15.58 -9.78
CA ALA A 93 -0.44 -15.15 -8.46
C ALA A 93 -1.62 -14.16 -8.57
N MET A 94 -2.61 -14.31 -7.70
CA MET A 94 -3.78 -13.44 -7.65
C MET A 94 -3.71 -12.53 -6.42
N ILE A 95 -3.71 -11.21 -6.66
CA ILE A 95 -3.87 -10.21 -5.59
C ILE A 95 -5.36 -9.98 -5.39
N SER A 96 -5.82 -10.21 -4.16
CA SER A 96 -7.24 -10.04 -3.81
C SER A 96 -7.62 -8.56 -3.84
N SER A 97 -8.73 -8.25 -4.51
CA SER A 97 -9.27 -6.88 -4.58
C SER A 97 -10.77 -6.92 -4.80
N ARG A 98 -11.54 -6.47 -3.81
CA ARG A 98 -13.01 -6.33 -3.93
C ARG A 98 -13.47 -5.00 -4.51
N SER A 99 -12.57 -4.02 -4.62
CA SER A 99 -12.88 -2.69 -5.16
C SER A 99 -13.49 -2.78 -6.55
N ARG A 100 -14.63 -2.11 -6.74
CA ARG A 100 -15.31 -1.97 -8.06
C ARG A 100 -14.53 -1.13 -9.05
N TYR A 101 -13.61 -0.30 -8.57
CA TYR A 101 -12.79 0.60 -9.37
C TYR A 101 -11.53 -0.05 -9.93
N ASN A 102 -11.36 -1.36 -9.74
CA ASN A 102 -10.27 -2.10 -10.37
C ASN A 102 -10.79 -2.76 -11.67
N PRO A 103 -10.49 -2.19 -12.85
CA PRO A 103 -10.98 -2.70 -14.13
C PRO A 103 -10.33 -4.03 -14.54
N THR A 104 -9.21 -4.42 -13.91
CA THR A 104 -8.50 -5.67 -14.22
C THR A 104 -8.86 -6.83 -13.30
N ARG A 105 -9.73 -6.63 -12.30
CA ARG A 105 -10.08 -7.72 -11.37
C ARG A 105 -10.72 -8.88 -12.14
N ARG A 106 -10.34 -10.09 -11.75
CA ARG A 106 -10.89 -11.34 -12.30
C ARG A 106 -11.33 -12.23 -11.15
N TYR A 107 -12.46 -12.90 -11.35
CA TYR A 107 -12.93 -13.96 -10.46
C TYR A 107 -12.32 -15.28 -10.93
N LEU A 108 -11.51 -15.90 -10.08
CA LEU A 108 -10.98 -17.25 -10.28
C LEU A 108 -11.59 -18.17 -9.23
N LYS A 109 -12.44 -19.10 -9.65
CA LYS A 109 -13.16 -20.01 -8.74
C LYS A 109 -12.22 -20.87 -7.89
N GLU A 110 -11.06 -21.21 -8.43
CA GLU A 110 -10.10 -22.16 -7.86
C GLU A 110 -9.13 -21.50 -6.86
N LYS A 111 -9.03 -20.17 -6.87
CA LYS A 111 -8.15 -19.45 -5.94
C LYS A 111 -8.89 -19.17 -4.62
N PRO A 112 -8.17 -19.14 -3.48
CA PRO A 112 -8.79 -19.00 -2.16
C PRO A 112 -9.50 -17.65 -1.95
N HIS A 113 -9.08 -16.62 -2.68
CA HIS A 113 -9.69 -15.30 -2.65
C HIS A 113 -10.51 -15.08 -3.94
N LYS A 114 -11.79 -14.79 -3.74
CA LYS A 114 -12.82 -14.61 -4.75
C LYS A 114 -13.06 -13.14 -5.07
#